data_AF-A0A815HIE7-F1
#
_entry.id   AF-A0A815HIE7-F1
#
_cell.length_a   1.000
_cell.length_b   1.000
_cell.length_c   1.000
_cell.angle_alpha   90.00
_cell.angle_beta   90.00
_cell.angle_gamma   90.00
#
_symmetry.space_group_name_H-M   'P 1'
#
loop_
_entity.id
_entity.type
_entity.pdbx_description
1 polymer ?
#
loop_
_entity_poly.entity_id
_entity_poly.type
_entity_poly.pdbx_seq_one_letter_code
_entity_poly.pdbx_strand_id
1 'polypeptide(L)'
;MSDKFVPYHLRDINNHPAHFDDNQKSNWICTAKKAKKNYQYQQQYPAFDIPTSFYEIIYIQTISQQLQFLVVLVELAHLPSHDTLIYVQIKQLFRLIFQSENQLYSWRPLREDIYPAVNNELFEWPIKSSILDIQLKLNEWYNWALSHCEVSSPSLLQQNFRHDDVNSNTNIKVLSKCTCHDTSLYCPGEKWGL
;
A
#
# COMPACT_ATOMS: atom_id res chain seq x y z
N MET A 1 -0.46 -14.16 -32.20
CA MET A 1 -1.88 -13.83 -31.97
C MET A 1 -1.99 -13.34 -30.55
N SER A 2 -2.30 -12.06 -30.36
CA SER A 2 -2.37 -11.43 -29.04
C SER A 2 -3.76 -11.68 -28.46
N ASP A 3 -3.85 -12.38 -27.33
CA ASP A 3 -5.12 -12.57 -26.62
C ASP A 3 -5.66 -11.20 -26.21
N LYS A 4 -6.80 -10.81 -26.80
CA LYS A 4 -7.49 -9.58 -26.44
C LYS A 4 -8.02 -9.75 -25.02
N PHE A 5 -7.55 -8.88 -24.13
CA PHE A 5 -8.01 -8.84 -22.75
C PHE A 5 -9.50 -8.52 -22.71
N VAL A 6 -10.34 -9.51 -22.36
CA VAL A 6 -11.77 -9.30 -22.19
C VAL A 6 -11.98 -8.57 -20.86
N PRO A 7 -12.60 -7.37 -20.86
CA PRO A 7 -12.91 -6.65 -19.63
C PRO A 7 -13.67 -7.53 -18.63
N TYR A 8 -13.32 -7.44 -17.35
CA TYR A 8 -13.85 -8.34 -16.30
C TYR A 8 -15.38 -8.35 -16.17
N HIS A 9 -16.06 -7.26 -16.55
CA HIS A 9 -17.51 -7.15 -16.52
C HIS A 9 -18.22 -7.88 -17.68
N LEU A 10 -17.47 -8.39 -18.67
CA LEU A 10 -18.00 -9.11 -19.84
C LEU A 10 -17.76 -10.63 -19.79
N ARG A 11 -17.27 -11.16 -18.67
CA ARG A 11 -17.09 -12.62 -18.51
C ARG A 11 -18.42 -13.30 -18.21
N ASP A 12 -19.03 -13.89 -19.23
CA ASP A 12 -20.18 -14.78 -19.06
C ASP A 12 -19.71 -16.15 -18.53
N ILE A 13 -20.44 -16.68 -17.56
CA ILE A 13 -20.23 -18.02 -16.99
C ILE A 13 -20.34 -19.09 -18.08
N ASN A 14 -21.16 -18.86 -19.11
CA ASN A 14 -21.42 -19.82 -20.19
C ASN A 14 -20.52 -19.63 -21.42
N ASN A 15 -19.66 -18.61 -21.45
CA ASN A 15 -18.84 -18.27 -22.61
C ASN A 15 -17.34 -18.35 -22.29
N HIS A 16 -16.87 -19.53 -21.88
CA HIS A 16 -15.44 -19.78 -21.73
C HIS A 16 -14.80 -20.11 -23.08
N PRO A 17 -13.50 -19.81 -23.29
CA PRO A 17 -12.81 -20.22 -24.50
C PRO A 17 -12.84 -21.75 -24.70
N ALA A 18 -13.02 -22.19 -25.94
CA ALA A 18 -13.14 -23.61 -26.27
C ALA A 18 -11.86 -24.41 -26.02
N HIS A 19 -10.71 -23.73 -25.99
CA HIS A 19 -9.40 -24.36 -25.76
C HIS A 19 -9.07 -24.59 -24.28
N PHE A 20 -9.96 -24.20 -23.35
CA PHE A 20 -9.72 -24.40 -21.93
C PHE A 20 -9.83 -25.88 -21.55
N ASP A 21 -8.88 -26.38 -20.76
CA ASP A 21 -9.01 -27.65 -20.05
C ASP A 21 -10.03 -27.56 -18.90
N ASP A 22 -10.35 -28.68 -18.24
CA ASP A 22 -11.38 -28.71 -17.21
C ASP A 22 -11.02 -27.93 -15.94
N ASN A 23 -9.73 -27.79 -15.62
CA ASN A 23 -9.25 -26.95 -14.52
C ASN A 23 -9.40 -25.47 -14.86
N GLN A 24 -9.02 -25.08 -16.09
CA GLN A 24 -9.16 -23.73 -16.61
C GLN A 24 -10.62 -23.30 -16.71
N LYS A 25 -11.52 -24.21 -17.14
CA LYS A 25 -12.98 -23.97 -17.12
C LYS A 25 -13.49 -23.75 -15.70
N SER A 26 -13.07 -24.57 -14.74
CA SER A 26 -13.49 -24.40 -13.34
C SER A 26 -13.04 -23.05 -12.78
N ASN A 27 -11.79 -22.65 -13.03
CA ASN A 27 -11.26 -21.34 -12.66
C ASN A 27 -11.99 -20.18 -13.34
N TRP A 28 -12.35 -20.34 -14.62
CA TRP A 28 -13.17 -19.36 -15.35
C TRP A 28 -14.51 -19.17 -14.68
N ILE A 29 -15.23 -20.26 -14.39
CA ILE A 29 -16.54 -20.24 -13.74
C ILE A 29 -16.46 -19.56 -12.37
N CYS A 30 -15.47 -19.90 -11.54
CA CYS A 30 -15.26 -19.25 -10.24
C CYS A 30 -15.01 -17.75 -10.37
N THR A 31 -14.16 -17.36 -11.33
CA THR A 31 -13.84 -15.94 -11.57
C THR A 31 -15.05 -15.17 -12.10
N ALA A 32 -15.82 -15.76 -13.02
CA ALA A 32 -17.04 -15.17 -13.57
C ALA A 32 -18.13 -15.02 -12.50
N LYS A 33 -18.32 -16.02 -11.63
CA LYS A 33 -19.22 -15.92 -10.46
C LYS A 33 -18.79 -14.79 -9.51
N LYS A 34 -17.50 -14.68 -9.21
CA LYS A 34 -16.96 -13.61 -8.35
C LYS A 34 -17.15 -12.23 -9.00
N ALA A 35 -16.87 -12.10 -10.30
CA ALA A 35 -17.09 -10.85 -11.04
C ALA A 35 -18.56 -10.44 -11.05
N LYS A 36 -19.47 -11.38 -11.31
CA LYS A 36 -20.92 -11.14 -11.27
C LYS A 36 -21.37 -10.69 -9.87
N LYS A 37 -20.89 -11.35 -8.81
CA LYS A 37 -21.19 -10.96 -7.43
C LYS A 37 -20.65 -9.57 -7.08
N ASN A 38 -19.42 -9.26 -7.49
CA ASN A 38 -18.83 -7.92 -7.31
C ASN A 38 -19.64 -6.85 -8.07
N TYR A 39 -20.08 -7.14 -9.28
CA TYR A 39 -20.94 -6.23 -10.04
C TYR A 39 -22.29 -6.02 -9.34
N GLN A 40 -22.92 -7.08 -8.85
CA GLN A 40 -24.15 -6.97 -8.04
C GLN A 40 -23.91 -6.12 -6.78
N TYR A 41 -22.77 -6.29 -6.11
CA TYR A 41 -22.39 -5.44 -5.00
C TYR A 41 -22.23 -3.98 -5.39
N GLN A 42 -21.61 -3.67 -6.53
CA GLN A 42 -21.49 -2.29 -7.03
C GLN A 42 -22.84 -1.65 -7.36
N GLN A 43 -23.82 -2.43 -7.80
CA GLN A 43 -25.18 -1.94 -8.07
C GLN A 43 -26.00 -1.76 -6.79
N GLN A 44 -25.87 -2.70 -5.83
CA GLN A 44 -26.60 -2.68 -4.56
C GLN A 44 -26.02 -1.67 -3.57
N TYR A 45 -24.70 -1.56 -3.55
CA TYR A 45 -23.93 -0.63 -2.75
C TYR A 45 -23.23 0.28 -3.76
N PRO A 46 -23.87 1.38 -4.21
CA PRO A 46 -23.16 2.39 -4.99
C PRO A 46 -21.87 2.72 -4.25
N ALA A 47 -20.80 3.00 -4.99
CA ALA A 47 -19.55 3.44 -4.38
C ALA A 47 -19.93 4.49 -3.33
N PHE A 48 -19.69 4.17 -2.05
CA PHE A 48 -19.73 5.20 -1.04
C PHE A 48 -18.58 6.09 -1.46
N ASP A 49 -18.91 7.20 -2.11
CA ASP A 49 -18.03 8.34 -2.21
C ASP A 49 -17.80 8.74 -0.76
N ILE A 50 -16.82 8.09 -0.13
CA ILE A 50 -16.18 8.60 1.06
C ILE A 50 -15.49 9.81 0.49
N PRO A 51 -16.00 11.02 0.70
CA PRO A 51 -15.34 12.16 0.11
C PRO A 51 -13.99 12.17 0.83
N THR A 52 -12.91 12.09 0.07
CA THR A 52 -11.55 11.94 0.63
C THR A 52 -11.17 13.10 1.54
N SER A 53 -11.98 14.16 1.58
CA SER A 53 -11.95 15.26 2.53
C SER A 53 -12.40 14.92 3.96
N PHE A 54 -12.99 13.76 4.23
CA PHE A 54 -13.55 13.44 5.58
C PHE A 54 -12.62 12.60 6.45
N TYR A 55 -11.57 12.00 5.87
CA TYR A 55 -10.59 11.20 6.60
C TYR A 55 -9.19 11.71 6.31
N GLU A 56 -8.67 12.52 7.20
CA GLU A 56 -7.23 12.82 7.23
C GLU A 56 -6.57 11.84 8.20
N ILE A 57 -5.87 10.88 7.63
CA ILE A 57 -5.06 9.93 8.39
C ILE A 57 -3.72 10.62 8.65
N ILE A 58 -3.56 11.15 9.86
CA ILE A 58 -2.30 11.70 10.31
C ILE A 58 -1.41 10.53 10.77
N TYR A 59 -0.43 10.16 9.94
CA TYR A 59 0.64 9.26 10.36
C TYR A 59 1.72 10.06 11.07
N ILE A 60 2.14 9.60 12.24
CA ILE A 60 3.21 10.18 13.04
C ILE A 60 4.05 9.01 13.56
N GLN A 61 5.26 8.85 13.02
CA GLN A 61 6.30 8.03 13.64
C GLN A 61 7.13 8.93 14.57
N THR A 62 7.92 8.39 15.50
CA THR A 62 9.00 9.11 16.21
C THR A 62 10.16 8.11 16.37
N ILE A 63 11.42 8.54 16.17
CA ILE A 63 12.60 7.66 16.33
C ILE A 63 13.28 7.98 17.66
N SER A 64 13.06 7.12 18.66
CA SER A 64 13.89 7.01 19.87
C SER A 64 14.24 5.54 20.11
N GLN A 65 15.47 5.29 20.58
CA GLN A 65 16.05 3.96 20.72
C GLN A 65 15.41 3.09 21.83
N GLN A 66 14.45 3.60 22.61
CA GLN A 66 13.93 2.93 23.81
C GLN A 66 12.42 2.67 23.85
N LEU A 67 11.61 3.13 22.86
CA LEU A 67 10.17 2.90 22.87
C LEU A 67 9.69 2.21 21.58
N GLN A 68 8.90 1.14 21.76
CA GLN A 68 8.13 0.50 20.70
C GLN A 68 7.19 1.52 20.08
N PHE A 69 7.17 1.58 18.74
CA PHE A 69 6.43 2.57 17.96
C PHE A 69 4.98 2.71 18.42
N LEU A 70 4.51 3.96 18.58
CA LEU A 70 3.10 4.27 18.79
C LEU A 70 2.52 4.83 17.50
N VAL A 71 1.67 4.06 16.82
CA VAL A 71 0.88 4.54 15.68
C VAL A 71 -0.45 5.02 16.22
N VAL A 72 -0.75 6.30 16.06
CA VAL A 72 -2.03 6.90 16.45
C VAL A 72 -2.83 7.17 15.18
N LEU A 73 -4.05 6.61 15.10
CA LEU A 73 -5.01 6.91 14.06
C LEU A 73 -6.13 7.75 14.68
N VAL A 74 -6.39 8.93 14.14
CA VAL A 74 -7.43 9.83 14.65
C VAL A 74 -8.39 10.21 13.53
N GLU A 75 -9.68 10.04 13.78
CA GLU A 75 -10.76 10.51 12.90
C GLU A 75 -11.25 11.88 13.40
N LEU A 76 -10.96 12.94 12.63
CA LEU A 76 -11.27 14.32 13.02
C LEU A 76 -12.72 14.72 12.72
N ALA A 77 -13.44 13.98 11.88
CA ALA A 77 -14.82 14.31 11.48
C ALA A 77 -15.87 14.09 12.59
N HIS A 78 -15.52 13.31 13.61
CA HIS A 78 -16.44 12.86 14.66
C HIS A 78 -15.91 13.17 16.06
N LEU A 79 -15.28 14.33 16.23
CA LEU A 79 -14.82 14.78 17.54
C LEU A 79 -16.02 15.01 18.50
N PRO A 80 -15.86 14.72 19.80
CA PRO A 80 -16.83 15.12 20.81
C PRO A 80 -17.05 16.63 20.83
N SER A 81 -18.14 17.08 21.46
CA SER A 81 -18.36 18.51 21.69
C SER A 81 -17.25 19.13 22.55
N HIS A 82 -16.91 20.39 22.27
CA HIS A 82 -15.76 21.11 22.84
C HIS A 82 -15.82 21.27 24.37
N ASP A 83 -17.02 21.24 24.94
CA ASP A 83 -17.31 21.37 26.37
C ASP A 83 -17.16 20.04 27.14
N THR A 84 -16.94 18.92 26.44
CA THR A 84 -16.82 17.61 27.08
C THR A 84 -15.42 17.37 27.65
N LEU A 85 -15.34 16.64 28.76
CA LEU A 85 -14.05 16.22 29.34
C LEU A 85 -13.21 15.40 28.35
N ILE A 86 -13.87 14.57 27.53
CA ILE A 86 -13.21 13.74 26.51
C ILE A 86 -12.49 14.63 25.49
N TYR A 87 -13.11 15.71 25.04
CA TYR A 87 -12.49 16.67 24.13
C TYR A 87 -11.20 17.27 24.72
N VAL A 88 -11.25 17.66 26.00
CA VAL A 88 -10.08 18.20 26.73
C VAL A 88 -8.95 17.17 26.75
N GLN A 89 -9.25 15.89 26.98
CA GLN A 89 -8.26 14.81 26.97
C GLN A 89 -7.67 14.57 25.57
N ILE A 90 -8.49 14.63 24.51
CA ILE A 90 -8.01 14.55 23.12
C ILE A 90 -7.07 15.73 22.82
N LYS A 91 -7.45 16.95 23.20
CA LYS A 91 -6.60 18.16 23.06
C LYS A 91 -5.28 18.02 23.81
N GLN A 92 -5.28 17.43 25.01
CA GLN A 92 -4.05 17.13 25.75
C GLN A 92 -3.18 16.09 25.03
N LEU A 93 -3.77 15.04 24.48
CA LEU A 93 -3.05 14.04 23.69
C LEU A 93 -2.36 14.68 22.47
N PHE A 94 -3.08 15.50 21.70
CA PHE A 94 -2.51 16.23 20.57
C PHE A 94 -1.36 17.14 21.02
N ARG A 95 -1.54 17.89 22.11
CA ARG A 95 -0.44 18.69 22.68
C ARG A 95 0.80 17.86 22.99
N LEU A 96 0.65 16.66 23.56
CA LEU A 96 1.78 15.75 23.83
C LEU A 96 2.45 15.29 22.53
N ILE A 97 1.66 14.88 21.53
CA ILE A 97 2.17 14.41 20.24
C ILE A 97 2.97 15.52 19.54
N PHE A 98 2.46 16.76 19.53
CA PHE A 98 3.05 17.87 18.78
C PHE A 98 4.12 18.67 19.55
N GLN A 99 4.63 18.16 20.69
CA GLN A 99 5.71 18.77 21.47
C GLN A 99 7.04 18.85 20.71
N SER A 100 7.90 19.80 21.11
CA SER A 100 9.18 20.08 20.43
C SER A 100 10.18 18.93 20.40
N GLU A 101 10.10 18.04 21.38
CA GLU A 101 11.01 16.89 21.52
C GLU A 101 10.61 15.73 20.61
N ASN A 102 9.40 15.77 20.05
CA ASN A 102 8.93 14.75 19.14
C ASN A 102 9.36 15.06 17.70
N GLN A 103 9.66 13.99 16.98
CA GLN A 103 9.90 14.02 15.55
C GLN A 103 8.75 13.29 14.87
N LEU A 104 7.91 13.98 14.14
CA LEU A 104 6.77 13.39 13.44
C LEU A 104 7.16 12.98 12.04
N TYR A 105 6.57 11.91 11.54
CA TYR A 105 6.84 11.42 10.20
C TYR A 105 5.52 11.28 9.47
N SER A 106 5.39 11.96 8.34
CA SER A 106 4.19 11.95 7.52
C SER A 106 4.51 11.38 6.15
N TRP A 107 3.51 10.75 5.51
CA TRP A 107 3.68 10.26 4.15
C TRP A 107 3.64 11.39 3.12
N ARG A 108 2.99 12.51 3.41
CA ARG A 108 2.91 13.70 2.55
C ARG A 108 3.13 14.96 3.38
N PRO A 109 3.15 16.17 2.80
CA PRO A 109 3.28 17.41 3.57
C PRO A 109 2.23 17.51 4.68
N LEU A 110 2.68 17.39 5.94
CA LEU A 110 1.80 17.25 7.11
C LEU A 110 0.80 18.42 7.26
N ARG A 111 1.17 19.61 6.77
CA ARG A 111 0.33 20.82 6.85
C ARG A 111 -1.08 20.62 6.30
N GLU A 112 -1.22 19.85 5.22
CA GLU A 112 -2.52 19.58 4.60
C GLU A 112 -3.37 18.65 5.47
N ASP A 113 -2.73 17.63 6.07
CA ASP A 113 -3.37 16.57 6.87
C ASP A 113 -3.77 16.97 8.29
N ILE A 114 -3.34 18.14 8.76
CA ILE A 114 -3.59 18.56 10.15
C ILE A 114 -4.40 19.85 10.22
N TYR A 115 -4.72 20.45 9.08
CA TYR A 115 -5.46 21.70 9.04
C TYR A 115 -6.82 21.61 9.76
N PRO A 116 -7.61 20.53 9.61
CA PRO A 116 -8.82 20.33 10.39
C PRO A 116 -8.54 20.22 11.90
N ALA A 117 -7.44 19.59 12.32
CA ALA A 117 -7.10 19.51 13.74
C ALA A 117 -6.74 20.89 14.32
N VAL A 118 -6.09 21.76 13.53
CA VAL A 118 -5.84 23.16 13.89
C VAL A 118 -7.16 23.94 13.97
N ASN A 119 -8.07 23.76 13.01
CA ASN A 119 -9.37 24.44 12.99
C ASN A 119 -10.29 24.01 14.15
N ASN A 120 -10.15 22.77 14.60
CA ASN A 120 -10.79 22.29 15.83
C ASN A 120 -10.00 22.71 17.09
N GLU A 121 -8.97 23.54 17.01
CA GLU A 121 -8.20 23.98 18.17
C GLU A 121 -7.59 22.83 19.00
N LEU A 122 -7.31 21.67 18.39
CA LEU A 122 -6.68 20.55 19.10
C LEU A 122 -5.22 20.86 19.49
N PHE A 123 -4.57 21.75 18.74
CA PHE A 123 -3.26 22.31 19.04
C PHE A 123 -3.06 23.63 18.29
N GLU A 124 -1.95 24.31 18.56
CA GLU A 124 -1.60 25.60 17.92
C GLU A 124 -0.58 25.37 16.80
N TRP A 125 -0.79 26.03 15.67
CA TRP A 125 0.17 26.07 14.55
C TRP A 125 1.00 27.37 14.61
N PRO A 126 2.32 27.35 14.32
CA PRO A 126 3.12 26.20 13.92
C PRO A 126 3.41 25.23 15.06
N ILE A 127 3.43 23.93 14.75
CA ILE A 127 3.86 22.91 15.72
C ILE A 127 5.34 23.04 16.00
N LYS A 128 5.73 22.68 17.23
CA LYS A 128 7.12 22.78 17.68
C LYS A 128 7.94 21.54 17.33
N SER A 129 7.26 20.42 17.07
CA SER A 129 7.88 19.15 16.67
C SER A 129 8.58 19.28 15.32
N SER A 130 9.65 18.51 15.15
CA SER A 130 10.27 18.36 13.83
C SER A 130 9.40 17.46 12.96
N ILE A 131 9.26 17.79 11.67
CA ILE A 131 8.45 17.00 10.72
C ILE A 131 9.38 16.43 9.66
N LEU A 132 9.25 15.14 9.39
CA LEU A 132 9.95 14.46 8.31
C LEU A 132 8.94 13.90 7.30
N ASP A 133 9.01 14.40 6.07
CA ASP A 133 8.24 13.87 4.94
C ASP A 133 8.91 12.58 4.43
N ILE A 134 8.27 11.44 4.73
CA ILE A 134 8.76 10.11 4.33
C ILE A 134 8.73 9.96 2.82
N GLN A 135 7.75 10.51 2.11
CA GLN A 135 7.66 10.33 0.65
C GLN A 135 8.83 11.01 -0.05
N LEU A 136 9.26 12.19 0.41
CA LEU A 136 10.50 12.81 -0.07
C LEU A 136 11.72 11.93 0.20
N LYS A 137 11.85 11.40 1.42
CA LYS A 137 12.97 10.50 1.78
C LYS A 137 12.97 9.19 1.01
N LEU A 138 11.79 8.63 0.77
CA LEU A 138 11.62 7.43 -0.02
C LEU A 138 11.99 7.69 -1.48
N ASN A 139 11.59 8.83 -2.04
CA ASN A 139 11.95 9.19 -3.41
C ASN A 139 13.46 9.42 -3.56
N GLU A 140 14.11 10.10 -2.60
CA GLU A 140 15.57 10.24 -2.57
C GLU A 140 16.26 8.86 -2.54
N TRP A 141 15.84 7.99 -1.62
CA TRP A 141 16.36 6.63 -1.51
C TRP A 141 16.11 5.82 -2.78
N TYR A 142 14.93 5.95 -3.38
CA TYR A 142 14.54 5.22 -4.57
C TYR A 142 15.40 5.60 -5.77
N ASN A 143 15.62 6.89 -6.01
CA ASN A 143 16.48 7.37 -7.09
C ASN A 143 17.95 6.96 -6.88
N TRP A 144 18.41 6.99 -5.62
CA TRP A 144 19.70 6.42 -5.27
C TRP A 144 19.75 4.91 -5.59
N ALA A 145 18.76 4.14 -5.17
CA ALA A 145 18.68 2.70 -5.39
C ALA A 145 18.66 2.36 -6.88
N LEU A 146 17.91 3.10 -7.70
CA LEU A 146 17.89 2.92 -9.16
C LEU A 146 19.25 3.11 -9.83
N SER A 147 20.10 4.01 -9.30
CA SER A 147 21.43 4.26 -9.87
C SER A 147 22.50 3.25 -9.43
N HIS A 148 22.23 2.46 -8.39
CA HIS A 148 23.20 1.53 -7.79
C HIS A 148 22.79 0.05 -7.92
N CYS A 149 21.48 -0.22 -7.93
CA CYS A 149 20.93 -1.51 -8.29
C CYS A 149 20.68 -1.51 -9.80
N GLU A 150 21.56 -2.14 -10.58
CA GLU A 150 21.13 -2.63 -11.88
C GLU A 150 19.99 -3.62 -11.60
N VAL A 151 18.76 -3.27 -11.96
CA VAL A 151 17.71 -4.28 -12.15
C VAL A 151 18.24 -5.14 -13.27
N SER A 152 18.99 -6.19 -12.91
CA SER A 152 19.53 -7.13 -13.88
C SER A 152 18.29 -7.67 -14.57
N SER A 153 18.06 -7.23 -15.82
CA SER A 153 16.97 -7.75 -16.65
C SER A 153 16.98 -9.25 -16.47
N PRO A 154 15.85 -9.90 -16.15
CA PRO A 154 15.79 -11.27 -15.67
C PRO A 154 16.80 -12.10 -16.44
N SER A 155 17.95 -12.34 -15.82
CA SER A 155 19.00 -13.04 -16.50
C SER A 155 18.46 -14.44 -16.59
N LEU A 156 17.97 -14.80 -17.77
CA LEU A 156 17.72 -16.17 -18.16
C LEU A 156 19.08 -16.84 -18.08
N LEU A 157 19.48 -17.20 -16.87
CA LEU A 157 20.45 -18.25 -16.64
C LEU A 157 19.76 -19.48 -17.23
N GLN A 158 19.98 -19.68 -18.53
CA GLN A 158 19.98 -21.00 -19.12
C GLN A 158 21.08 -21.75 -18.37
N GLN A 159 20.73 -22.27 -17.19
CA GLN A 159 21.46 -23.37 -16.63
C GLN A 159 21.31 -24.48 -17.67
N ASN A 160 22.41 -24.73 -18.39
CA ASN A 160 22.55 -25.87 -19.28
C ASN A 160 22.45 -27.14 -18.41
N PHE A 161 21.23 -27.49 -18.00
CA PHE A 161 20.93 -28.80 -17.46
C PHE A 161 21.05 -29.74 -18.64
N ARG A 162 22.12 -30.55 -18.61
CA ARG A 162 22.29 -31.67 -19.51
C ARG A 162 20.99 -32.48 -19.46
N HIS A 163 20.37 -32.59 -20.63
CA HIS A 163 19.29 -33.51 -20.91
C HIS A 163 19.72 -34.90 -20.47
N ASP A 164 19.24 -35.34 -19.32
CA ASP A 164 18.88 -36.73 -19.03
C ASP A 164 17.91 -36.65 -17.83
N ASP A 165 16.73 -37.25 -17.99
CA ASP A 165 15.65 -37.46 -17.00
C ASP A 165 14.57 -36.37 -16.79
N VAL A 166 13.53 -36.50 -17.61
CA VAL A 166 12.11 -36.68 -17.25
C VAL A 166 11.55 -35.92 -16.01
N ASN A 167 10.77 -34.89 -16.31
CA ASN A 167 9.55 -34.46 -15.60
C ASN A 167 9.70 -33.81 -14.21
N SER A 168 10.35 -32.64 -14.13
CA SER A 168 10.24 -31.73 -12.99
C SER A 168 9.84 -30.33 -13.43
N ASN A 169 8.76 -29.79 -12.86
CA ASN A 169 8.34 -28.40 -13.00
C ASN A 169 9.42 -27.50 -12.36
N THR A 170 10.39 -27.07 -13.14
CA THR A 170 11.45 -26.16 -12.69
C THR A 170 10.86 -24.75 -12.55
N ASN A 171 10.51 -24.37 -11.32
CA ASN A 171 10.28 -22.98 -10.95
C ASN A 171 11.59 -22.21 -11.13
N ILE A 172 11.67 -21.44 -12.22
CA ILE A 172 12.78 -20.52 -12.48
C ILE A 172 12.70 -19.41 -11.42
N LYS A 173 13.53 -19.49 -10.38
CA LYS A 173 13.64 -18.45 -9.37
C LYS A 173 14.55 -17.36 -9.93
N VAL A 174 13.95 -16.32 -10.51
CA VAL A 174 14.69 -15.11 -10.91
C VAL A 174 15.11 -14.41 -9.63
N LEU A 175 16.42 -14.40 -9.37
CA LEU A 175 17.00 -13.64 -8.27
C LEU A 175 17.50 -12.30 -8.83
N SER A 176 16.94 -11.20 -8.34
CA SER A 176 17.53 -9.87 -8.57
C SER A 176 18.81 -9.78 -7.74
N LYS A 177 19.94 -9.46 -8.41
CA LYS A 177 21.18 -9.14 -7.72
C LYS A 177 21.26 -7.62 -7.59
N CYS A 178 21.21 -7.12 -6.37
CA CYS A 178 21.64 -5.75 -6.10
C CYS A 178 22.98 -5.78 -5.37
N THR A 179 23.87 -4.83 -5.71
CA THR A 179 25.21 -4.71 -5.11
C THR A 179 25.20 -4.05 -3.74
N CYS A 180 24.13 -3.30 -3.40
CA CYS A 180 24.07 -2.55 -2.15
C CYS A 180 23.31 -3.24 -1.00
N HIS A 181 22.60 -4.35 -1.26
CA HIS A 181 21.83 -5.08 -0.25
C HIS A 181 21.97 -6.60 -0.47
N ASP A 182 21.94 -7.38 0.63
CA ASP A 182 21.80 -8.84 0.53
C ASP A 182 20.58 -9.20 -0.33
N THR A 183 20.63 -10.35 -1.01
CA THR A 183 19.55 -10.80 -1.90
C THR A 183 18.19 -10.63 -1.24
N SER A 184 17.41 -9.67 -1.74
CA SER A 184 16.05 -9.43 -1.29
C SER A 184 15.23 -10.71 -1.46
N LEU A 185 14.33 -10.99 -0.51
CA LEU A 185 13.34 -12.06 -0.64
C LEU A 185 12.31 -11.79 -1.75
N TYR A 186 12.51 -10.74 -2.56
CA TYR A 186 11.72 -10.40 -3.72
C TYR A 186 11.40 -11.63 -4.57
N CYS A 187 10.09 -11.89 -4.69
CA CYS A 187 9.55 -12.86 -5.62
C CYS A 187 9.02 -12.10 -6.85
N PRO A 188 9.63 -12.28 -8.04
CA PRO A 188 9.09 -11.69 -9.26
C PRO A 188 7.65 -12.18 -9.49
N GLY A 189 6.69 -11.26 -9.42
CA GLY A 189 5.25 -11.56 -9.52
C GLY A 189 4.38 -10.91 -8.43
N GLU A 190 4.97 -10.37 -7.36
CA GLU A 190 4.22 -9.61 -6.36
C GLU A 190 4.02 -8.15 -6.79
N LYS A 191 2.77 -7.66 -6.74
CA LYS A 191 2.35 -6.34 -7.25
C LYS A 191 3.00 -5.12 -6.56
N TRP A 192 3.80 -5.34 -5.54
CA TRP A 192 4.33 -4.28 -4.67
C TRP A 192 5.85 -4.29 -4.55
N GLY A 193 6.53 -5.16 -5.30
CA GLY A 193 7.99 -5.18 -5.29
C GLY A 193 8.56 -4.34 -6.43
N LEU A 194 9.53 -3.50 -6.10
CA LEU A 194 10.45 -2.95 -7.08
C LEU A 194 11.28 -4.01 -7.76
#